data_AF-A0A351AGB9-F1
#
_entry.id   AF-A0A351AGB9-F1
#
_cell.length_a   1.000
_cell.length_b   1.000
_cell.length_c   1.000
_cell.angle_alpha   90.00
_cell.angle_beta   90.00
_cell.angle_gamma   90.00
#
_symmetry.space_group_name_H-M   'P 1'
#
loop_
_entity.id
_entity.type
_entity.pdbx_description
1 polymer ?
#
loop_
_entity_poly.entity_id
_entity_poly.type
_entity_poly.pdbx_seq_one_letter_code
_entity_poly.pdbx_strand_id
1 'polypeptide(L)'
;NTDAEGRLVLADGLIWACDREKAKCIVDLATLTGGVVVALGSTFAGIFSTDDQLCQDLTDAGQATGERVWRLPLDQGYRDMMKSNVADLVNSVPNRKAHPVQGATFLSFFVNEGTPWAHIDIAGTAGNDSDKGMFVNGPTGFGVRLLARYLENHG
;
A
#
# COMPACT_ATOMS: atom_id res chain seq x y z
N ASN A 1 -9.01 -7.74 -14.71
CA ASN A 1 -7.70 -8.09 -15.30
C ASN A 1 -7.07 -9.20 -14.45
N THR A 2 -6.64 -10.31 -15.04
CA THR A 2 -6.03 -11.42 -14.27
C THR A 2 -4.66 -11.06 -13.70
N ASP A 3 -3.96 -10.09 -14.30
CA ASP A 3 -2.68 -9.51 -13.83
C ASP A 3 -2.86 -8.49 -12.68
N ALA A 4 -4.07 -8.43 -12.12
CA ALA A 4 -4.40 -7.67 -10.92
C ALA A 4 -4.82 -8.65 -9.82
N GLU A 5 -4.05 -9.72 -9.65
CA GLU A 5 -4.27 -10.83 -8.72
C GLU A 5 -3.80 -10.54 -7.30
N GLY A 6 -2.70 -9.79 -7.13
CA GLY A 6 -2.14 -9.50 -5.81
C GLY A 6 -3.16 -8.86 -4.86
N ARG A 7 -4.01 -7.96 -5.38
CA ARG A 7 -5.08 -7.33 -4.60
C ARG A 7 -6.23 -8.27 -4.23
N LEU A 8 -6.42 -9.38 -4.96
CA LEU A 8 -7.43 -10.38 -4.62
C LEU A 8 -6.96 -11.21 -3.41
N VAL A 9 -5.68 -11.60 -3.39
CA VAL A 9 -5.08 -12.30 -2.23
C VAL A 9 -5.09 -11.39 -1.00
N LEU A 10 -4.71 -10.12 -1.17
CA LEU A 10 -4.73 -9.15 -0.06
C LEU A 10 -6.14 -8.86 0.45
N ALA A 11 -7.16 -8.83 -0.42
CA ALA A 11 -8.55 -8.65 0.02
C ALA A 11 -8.97 -9.71 1.04
N ASP A 12 -8.70 -10.99 0.77
CA ASP A 12 -8.97 -12.07 1.72
C ASP A 12 -8.16 -11.93 3.02
N GLY A 13 -6.89 -11.49 2.91
CA GLY A 13 -6.04 -11.22 4.07
C GLY A 13 -6.54 -10.07 4.95
N LEU A 14 -7.05 -9.00 4.33
CA LEU A 14 -7.63 -7.85 5.03
C LEU A 14 -8.94 -8.23 5.73
N ILE A 15 -9.80 -9.01 5.08
CA ILE A 15 -11.01 -9.58 5.70
C ILE A 15 -10.61 -10.44 6.90
N TRP A 16 -9.61 -11.32 6.75
CA TRP A 16 -9.14 -12.15 7.85
C TRP A 16 -8.64 -11.32 9.03
N ALA A 17 -7.79 -10.32 8.77
CA ALA A 17 -7.26 -9.43 9.80
C ALA A 17 -8.38 -8.66 10.53
N CYS A 18 -9.40 -8.22 9.80
CA CYS A 18 -10.55 -7.52 10.37
C CYS A 18 -11.44 -8.46 11.20
N ASP A 19 -11.89 -9.57 10.63
CA ASP A 19 -12.99 -10.35 11.18
C ASP A 19 -12.52 -11.44 12.14
N ARG A 20 -11.34 -12.02 11.88
CA ARG A 20 -10.78 -13.11 12.70
C ARG A 20 -9.84 -12.58 13.77
N GLU A 21 -8.86 -11.78 13.38
CA GLU A 21 -7.87 -11.25 14.32
C GLU A 21 -8.40 -10.04 15.10
N LYS A 22 -9.44 -9.36 14.60
CA LYS A 22 -9.97 -8.12 15.17
C LYS A 22 -8.85 -7.10 15.39
N ALA A 23 -8.00 -6.96 14.38
CA ALA A 23 -6.82 -6.10 14.43
C ALA A 23 -7.21 -4.66 14.81
N LYS A 24 -6.45 -4.06 15.73
CA LYS A 24 -6.64 -2.66 16.14
C LYS A 24 -6.11 -1.65 15.12
N CYS A 25 -5.21 -2.11 14.26
CA CYS A 25 -4.55 -1.33 13.21
C CYS A 25 -4.02 -2.35 12.19
N ILE A 26 -4.08 -2.01 10.90
CA ILE A 26 -3.59 -2.86 9.82
C ILE A 26 -2.61 -2.08 8.96
N VAL A 27 -1.44 -2.66 8.72
CA VAL A 27 -0.49 -2.15 7.72
C VAL A 27 -0.15 -3.29 6.78
N ASP A 28 -0.44 -3.13 5.50
CA ASP A 28 -0.09 -4.11 4.47
C ASP A 28 0.91 -3.54 3.46
N LEU A 29 1.80 -4.41 2.98
CA LEU A 29 2.87 -4.08 2.03
C LEU A 29 2.77 -5.01 0.84
N ALA A 30 2.83 -4.45 -0.37
CA ALA A 30 2.86 -5.27 -1.58
C ALA A 30 3.57 -4.55 -2.73
N THR A 31 4.18 -5.32 -3.62
CA THR A 31 4.61 -4.86 -4.94
C THR A 31 3.39 -4.83 -5.87
N LEU A 32 2.43 -3.93 -5.59
CA LEU A 32 1.06 -4.09 -6.08
C LEU A 32 0.84 -3.52 -7.48
N THR A 33 1.47 -2.38 -7.81
CA THR A 33 1.19 -1.70 -9.07
C THR A 33 2.44 -1.17 -9.76
N GLY A 34 2.57 -1.42 -11.07
CA GLY A 34 3.53 -0.68 -11.90
C GLY A 34 3.22 0.82 -11.96
N GLY A 35 1.99 1.21 -11.64
CA GLY A 35 1.57 2.61 -11.57
C GLY A 35 2.29 3.43 -10.50
N VAL A 36 2.63 2.83 -9.34
CA VAL A 36 3.40 3.55 -8.31
C VAL A 36 4.84 3.79 -8.77
N VAL A 37 5.41 2.85 -9.53
CA VAL A 37 6.75 2.97 -10.12
C VAL A 37 6.79 4.14 -11.09
N VAL A 38 5.79 4.26 -11.96
CA VAL A 38 5.68 5.40 -12.89
C VAL A 38 5.52 6.74 -12.15
N ALA A 39 4.80 6.75 -11.03
CA ALA A 39 4.51 7.97 -10.28
C ALA A 39 5.68 8.43 -9.39
N LEU A 40 6.35 7.52 -8.69
CA LEU A 40 7.32 7.82 -7.63
C LEU A 40 8.73 7.27 -7.89
N GLY A 41 8.91 6.46 -8.94
CA GLY A 41 10.15 5.76 -9.22
C GLY A 41 10.53 4.83 -8.05
N SER A 42 11.81 4.84 -7.70
CA SER A 42 12.39 4.07 -6.59
C SER A 42 12.80 4.95 -5.40
N THR A 43 12.31 6.18 -5.35
CA THR A 43 12.74 7.16 -4.32
C THR A 43 11.85 7.10 -3.08
N PHE A 44 10.55 6.88 -3.29
CA PHE A 44 9.52 6.73 -2.26
C PHE A 44 8.66 5.51 -2.60
N ALA A 45 8.22 4.77 -1.57
CA ALA A 45 7.05 3.90 -1.73
C ALA A 45 5.76 4.73 -1.63
N GLY A 46 4.68 4.29 -2.26
CA GLY A 46 3.39 4.96 -2.15
C GLY A 46 2.66 4.50 -0.89
N ILE A 47 2.24 5.42 -0.03
CA ILE A 47 1.39 5.10 1.13
C ILE A 47 -0.02 5.64 0.92
N PHE A 48 -1.02 4.82 1.22
CA PHE A 48 -2.43 5.16 1.26
C PHE A 48 -2.94 4.82 2.65
N SER A 49 -3.74 5.69 3.26
CA SER A 49 -4.24 5.46 4.61
C SER A 49 -5.62 6.07 4.80
N THR A 50 -6.47 5.36 5.53
CA THR A 50 -7.76 5.86 6.03
C THR A 50 -7.62 6.64 7.33
N ASP A 51 -6.47 6.56 7.99
CA ASP A 51 -6.18 7.22 9.25
C ASP A 51 -4.97 8.16 9.10
N ASP A 52 -5.17 9.45 9.43
CA ASP A 52 -4.16 10.49 9.26
C ASP A 52 -2.99 10.32 10.24
N GLN A 53 -3.25 9.88 11.46
CA GLN A 53 -2.23 9.68 12.49
C GLN A 53 -1.32 8.51 12.12
N LEU A 54 -1.91 7.36 11.76
CA LEU A 54 -1.17 6.20 11.27
C LEU A 54 -0.29 6.55 10.06
N CYS A 55 -0.83 7.33 9.12
CA CYS A 55 -0.08 7.77 7.96
C CYS A 55 1.11 8.65 8.35
N GLN A 56 0.92 9.56 9.31
CA GLN A 56 1.96 10.44 9.80
C GLN A 56 3.05 9.65 10.54
N ASP A 57 2.67 8.73 11.43
CA ASP A 57 3.59 7.90 12.20
C ASP A 57 4.48 7.02 11.31
N LEU A 58 3.88 6.43 10.26
CA LEU A 58 4.62 5.68 9.24
C LEU A 58 5.52 6.61 8.40
N THR A 59 5.07 7.81 8.08
CA THR A 59 5.88 8.79 7.34
C THR A 59 7.12 9.18 8.14
N ASP A 60 6.96 9.46 9.44
CA ASP A 60 8.06 9.83 10.33
C ASP A 60 9.03 8.67 10.56
N ALA A 61 8.52 7.45 10.73
CA ALA A 61 9.34 6.24 10.76
C ALA A 61 10.15 6.05 9.47
N GLY A 62 9.54 6.34 8.30
CA GLY A 62 10.21 6.29 7.01
C GLY A 62 11.30 7.34 6.86
N GLN A 63 11.10 8.55 7.39
CA GLN A 63 12.12 9.59 7.43
C GLN A 63 13.30 9.19 8.32
N ALA A 64 13.04 8.64 9.51
CA ALA A 64 14.08 8.23 10.46
C ALA A 64 14.94 7.04 9.96
N THR A 65 14.39 6.18 9.11
CA THR A 65 15.06 4.96 8.63
C THR A 65 15.62 5.08 7.21
N GLY A 66 15.18 6.09 6.46
CA GLY A 66 15.45 6.24 5.03
C GLY A 66 14.54 5.39 4.13
N GLU A 67 13.61 4.60 4.68
CA GLU A 67 12.56 3.90 3.92
C GLU A 67 11.35 4.82 3.74
N ARG A 68 11.58 5.86 2.94
CA ARG A 68 10.63 6.97 2.82
C ARG A 68 9.39 6.54 2.05
N VAL A 69 8.24 6.97 2.56
CA VAL A 69 6.93 6.81 1.93
C VAL A 69 6.38 8.17 1.50
N TRP A 70 5.51 8.19 0.49
CA TRP A 70 4.83 9.40 0.04
C TRP A 70 3.32 9.17 -0.02
N ARG A 71 2.56 10.04 0.65
CA ARG A 71 1.09 9.89 0.75
C ARG A 71 0.42 10.15 -0.59
N LEU A 72 -0.34 9.16 -1.05
CA LEU A 72 -1.23 9.24 -2.21
C LEU A 72 -2.69 9.28 -1.75
N PRO A 73 -3.60 9.88 -2.54
CA PRO A 73 -4.97 10.15 -2.08
C PRO A 73 -5.84 8.90 -2.04
N LEU A 74 -6.76 8.86 -1.08
CA LEU A 74 -7.95 8.01 -1.06
C LEU A 74 -9.17 8.93 -1.00
N ASP A 75 -9.94 8.96 -2.09
CA ASP A 75 -11.08 9.87 -2.26
C ASP A 75 -12.29 9.08 -2.76
N GLN A 76 -13.49 9.58 -2.47
CA GLN A 76 -14.75 8.95 -2.88
C GLN A 76 -14.84 8.78 -4.41
N GLY A 77 -14.29 9.72 -5.19
CA GLY A 77 -14.26 9.60 -6.65
C GLY A 77 -13.50 8.37 -7.14
N TYR A 78 -12.45 7.95 -6.44
CA TYR A 78 -11.75 6.70 -6.76
C TYR A 78 -12.57 5.47 -6.35
N ARG A 79 -13.32 5.54 -5.24
CA ARG A 79 -14.21 4.44 -4.83
C ARG A 79 -15.31 4.22 -5.87
N ASP A 80 -15.92 5.30 -6.36
CA ASP A 80 -16.92 5.23 -7.41
C ASP A 80 -16.38 4.65 -8.72
N MET A 81 -15.11 4.95 -9.04
CA MET A 81 -14.42 4.42 -10.20
C MET A 81 -14.25 2.88 -10.15
N MET A 82 -14.25 2.26 -8.97
CA MET A 82 -14.09 0.80 -8.79
C MET A 82 -15.41 0.02 -8.87
N LYS A 83 -16.56 0.69 -9.08
CA LYS A 83 -17.86 0.02 -9.24
C LYS A 83 -17.90 -0.84 -10.51
N SER A 84 -18.58 -1.98 -10.43
CA SER A 84 -18.78 -2.88 -11.58
C SER A 84 -20.25 -2.92 -11.98
N ASN A 85 -20.51 -3.21 -13.26
CA ASN A 85 -21.86 -3.39 -13.80
C ASN A 85 -22.42 -4.80 -13.54
N VAL A 86 -21.57 -5.76 -13.14
CA VAL A 86 -21.91 -7.19 -13.04
C VAL A 86 -21.48 -7.83 -11.71
N ALA A 87 -20.88 -7.05 -10.81
CA ALA A 87 -20.43 -7.43 -9.48
C ALA A 87 -20.39 -6.17 -8.61
N ASP A 88 -20.11 -6.30 -7.32
CA ASP A 88 -19.97 -5.13 -6.44
C ASP A 88 -18.79 -4.24 -6.85
N LEU A 89 -17.66 -4.86 -7.24
CA LEU A 89 -16.43 -4.18 -7.61
C LEU A 89 -15.80 -4.77 -8.87
N VAL A 90 -15.04 -3.94 -9.59
CA VAL A 90 -14.10 -4.40 -10.63
C VAL A 90 -12.69 -4.44 -10.06
N ASN A 91 -11.95 -5.52 -10.28
CA ASN A 91 -10.59 -5.63 -9.73
C ASN A 91 -9.58 -4.69 -10.42
N SER A 92 -9.84 -4.29 -11.66
CA SER A 92 -9.03 -3.33 -12.41
C SER A 92 -9.91 -2.66 -13.45
N VAL A 93 -9.99 -1.33 -13.38
CA VAL A 93 -10.74 -0.54 -14.35
C VAL A 93 -9.95 -0.56 -15.66
N PRO A 94 -10.59 -0.73 -16.84
CA PRO A 94 -9.90 -0.82 -18.12
C PRO A 94 -9.41 0.54 -18.63
N ASN A 95 -8.72 1.30 -17.79
CA ASN A 95 -8.04 2.54 -18.13
C ASN A 95 -6.73 2.67 -17.31
N ARG A 96 -5.81 3.52 -17.78
CA ARG A 96 -4.50 3.73 -17.15
C ARG A 96 -4.49 4.81 -16.07
N LYS A 97 -5.60 5.51 -15.85
CA LYS A 97 -5.66 6.68 -14.96
C LYS A 97 -5.64 6.21 -13.51
N ALA A 98 -4.89 6.92 -12.68
CA ALA A 98 -4.84 6.69 -11.23
C ALA A 98 -4.52 5.22 -10.85
N HIS A 99 -3.73 4.52 -11.67
CA HIS A 99 -3.46 3.09 -11.49
C HIS A 99 -2.98 2.67 -10.08
N PRO A 100 -2.04 3.38 -9.40
CA PRO A 100 -1.69 3.02 -8.03
C PRO A 100 -2.86 3.22 -7.06
N VAL A 101 -3.64 4.30 -7.27
CA VAL A 101 -4.82 4.62 -6.46
C VAL A 101 -5.93 3.59 -6.65
N GLN A 102 -6.11 3.02 -7.85
CA GLN A 102 -7.06 1.93 -8.10
C GLN A 102 -6.76 0.71 -7.22
N GLY A 103 -5.48 0.34 -7.09
CA GLY A 103 -5.04 -0.79 -6.26
C GLY A 103 -5.40 -0.58 -4.81
N ALA A 104 -4.93 0.53 -4.22
CA ALA A 104 -5.23 0.87 -2.84
C ALA A 104 -6.74 1.05 -2.59
N THR A 105 -7.45 1.71 -3.51
CA THR A 105 -8.89 1.92 -3.36
C THR A 105 -9.65 0.60 -3.37
N PHE A 106 -9.26 -0.36 -4.22
CA PHE A 106 -9.85 -1.71 -4.19
C PHE A 106 -9.67 -2.37 -2.82
N LEU A 107 -8.46 -2.33 -2.25
CA LEU A 107 -8.18 -2.89 -0.93
C LEU A 107 -9.01 -2.24 0.18
N SER A 108 -9.25 -0.93 0.08
CA SER A 108 -10.05 -0.18 1.06
C SER A 108 -11.53 -0.60 1.18
N PHE A 109 -12.03 -1.44 0.28
CA PHE A 109 -13.38 -2.02 0.43
C PHE A 109 -13.40 -3.23 1.38
N PHE A 110 -12.24 -3.80 1.68
CA PHE A 110 -12.10 -5.03 2.45
C PHE A 110 -11.57 -4.79 3.87
N VAL A 111 -11.54 -3.53 4.29
CA VAL A 111 -11.19 -3.11 5.64
C VAL A 111 -12.44 -2.60 6.34
N ASN A 112 -12.71 -3.09 7.55
CA ASN A 112 -13.86 -2.67 8.32
C ASN A 112 -13.79 -1.19 8.68
N GLU A 113 -14.92 -0.49 8.55
CA GLU A 113 -15.03 0.92 8.91
C GLU A 113 -14.58 1.15 10.37
N GLY A 114 -13.79 2.20 10.58
CA GLY A 114 -13.22 2.52 11.89
C GLY A 114 -11.94 1.75 12.26
N THR A 115 -11.48 0.81 11.43
CA THR A 115 -10.16 0.17 11.60
C THR A 115 -9.08 1.03 10.93
N PRO A 116 -8.10 1.60 11.67
CA PRO A 116 -6.98 2.30 11.08
C PRO A 116 -6.22 1.38 10.13
N TRP A 117 -6.05 1.82 8.89
CA TRP A 117 -5.42 1.01 7.86
C TRP A 117 -4.51 1.85 6.96
N ALA A 118 -3.33 1.30 6.68
CA ALA A 118 -2.41 1.82 5.69
C ALA A 118 -1.94 0.72 4.72
N HIS A 119 -2.03 1.01 3.43
CA HIS A 119 -1.41 0.23 2.36
C HIS A 119 -0.14 0.92 1.87
N ILE A 120 0.95 0.17 1.77
CA ILE A 120 2.22 0.65 1.24
C ILE A 120 2.57 -0.14 -0.02
N ASP A 121 2.48 0.52 -1.18
CA ASP A 121 2.89 -0.04 -2.46
C ASP A 121 4.40 0.15 -2.64
N ILE A 122 5.14 -0.96 -2.48
CA ILE A 122 6.60 -1.02 -2.49
C ILE A 122 7.16 -1.44 -3.86
N ALA A 123 6.33 -1.51 -4.91
CA ALA A 123 6.77 -2.02 -6.22
C ALA A 123 8.01 -1.29 -6.77
N GLY A 124 8.12 0.01 -6.51
CA GLY A 124 9.26 0.82 -6.96
C GLY A 124 10.51 0.67 -6.10
N THR A 125 10.38 0.29 -4.83
CA THR A 125 11.47 0.31 -3.85
C THR A 125 11.93 -1.08 -3.41
N ALA A 126 11.23 -2.14 -3.79
CA ALA A 126 11.54 -3.52 -3.41
C ALA A 126 12.85 -4.06 -4.03
N GLY A 127 13.33 -3.44 -5.11
CA GLY A 127 14.56 -3.82 -5.81
C GLY A 127 15.45 -2.62 -6.16
N ASN A 128 16.71 -2.89 -6.44
CA ASN A 128 17.70 -1.90 -6.86
C ASN A 128 18.57 -2.49 -7.99
N ASP A 129 18.84 -1.71 -9.04
CA ASP A 129 19.53 -2.19 -10.26
C ASP A 129 21.06 -2.11 -10.18
N SER A 130 21.60 -1.54 -9.10
CA SER A 130 23.03 -1.31 -8.93
C SER A 130 23.42 -1.23 -7.45
N ASP A 131 24.68 -1.49 -7.14
CA ASP A 131 25.18 -1.32 -5.78
C ASP A 131 25.12 0.16 -5.36
N LYS A 132 24.42 0.45 -4.25
CA LYS A 132 24.19 1.81 -3.78
C LYS A 132 24.05 1.87 -2.26
N GLY A 133 24.98 2.58 -1.62
CA GLY A 133 24.98 2.75 -0.17
C GLY A 133 25.11 1.42 0.55
N MET A 134 24.06 1.00 1.26
CA MET A 134 24.00 -0.28 1.98
C MET A 134 23.40 -1.44 1.16
N PHE A 135 22.96 -1.18 -0.07
CA PHE A 135 22.28 -2.17 -0.91
C PHE A 135 23.19 -2.66 -2.05
N VAL A 136 23.09 -3.94 -2.34
CA VAL A 136 23.62 -4.56 -3.58
C VAL A 136 22.52 -4.62 -4.64
N ASN A 137 22.90 -4.87 -5.90
CA ASN A 137 21.93 -5.18 -6.95
C ASN A 137 21.00 -6.33 -6.52
N GLY A 138 19.69 -6.10 -6.61
CA GLY A 138 18.65 -7.06 -6.26
C GLY A 138 17.68 -6.56 -5.18
N PRO A 139 17.09 -7.47 -4.39
CA PRO A 139 16.10 -7.13 -3.38
C PRO A 139 16.65 -6.22 -2.27
N THR A 140 15.88 -5.20 -1.88
CA THR A 140 16.30 -4.21 -0.87
C THR A 140 15.83 -4.55 0.54
N GLY A 141 14.78 -5.38 0.68
CA GLY A 141 14.10 -5.59 1.96
C GLY A 141 13.31 -4.37 2.45
N PHE A 142 12.94 -3.46 1.55
CA PHE A 142 12.18 -2.25 1.88
C PHE A 142 10.91 -2.59 2.70
N GLY A 143 10.67 -1.82 3.75
CA GLY A 143 9.54 -1.99 4.66
C GLY A 143 9.96 -2.57 6.00
N VAL A 144 11.06 -3.33 6.07
CA VAL A 144 11.51 -3.95 7.32
C VAL A 144 11.93 -2.91 8.35
N ARG A 145 12.77 -1.93 7.97
CA ARG A 145 13.22 -0.90 8.91
C ARG A 145 12.10 0.07 9.23
N LEU A 146 11.28 0.42 8.23
CA LEU A 146 10.08 1.24 8.39
C LEU A 146 9.15 0.68 9.48
N LEU A 147 8.75 -0.58 9.34
CA LEU A 147 7.82 -1.22 10.28
C LEU A 147 8.46 -1.44 11.64
N ALA A 148 9.73 -1.85 11.69
CA ALA A 148 10.44 -1.99 12.96
C ALA A 148 10.47 -0.67 13.74
N ARG A 149 10.82 0.44 13.07
CA ARG A 149 10.83 1.77 13.71
C ARG A 149 9.43 2.23 14.12
N TYR A 150 8.43 2.00 13.29
CA TYR A 150 7.04 2.32 13.63
C TYR A 150 6.59 1.58 14.91
N LEU A 151 6.88 0.28 15.01
CA LEU A 151 6.55 -0.53 16.17
C LEU A 151 7.36 -0.14 17.42
N GLU A 152 8.64 0.22 17.29
CA GLU A 152 9.44 0.72 18.42
C GLU A 152 8.87 2.00 19.05
N ASN A 153 8.23 2.85 18.24
CA ASN A 153 7.66 4.12 18.71
C ASN A 153 6.25 3.96 19.32
N HIS A 154 5.56 2.84 19.05
CA HIS A 154 4.13 2.67 19.36
C HIS A 154 3.79 1.31 20.02
N GLY A 155 4.81 0.51 20.36
CA GLY A 155 4.72 -0.79 21.00
C GLY A 155 4.70 -0.76 22.52
#